data_AF-A0A168D9A0-F1
#
_entry.id   AF-A0A168D9A0-F1
#
_cell.length_a   1.000
_cell.length_b   1.000
_cell.length_c   1.000
_cell.angle_alpha   90.00
_cell.angle_beta   90.00
_cell.angle_gamma   90.00
#
_symmetry.space_group_name_H-M   'P 1'
#
loop_
_entity.id
_entity.type
_entity.pdbx_description
1 polymer ?
#
loop_
_entity_poly.entity_id
_entity_poly.type
_entity_poly.pdbx_seq_one_letter_code
_entity_poly.pdbx_strand_id
1 'polypeptide(L)'
;MLMRRGQHRWLVLCAASIATFLLIVYYGENGTSIRRIASSSPWRTSETDTTATQLSRMQPQHAGDAELEIVVASTKQENVTWLRDYLLDWPKNIYVVDDANAALTVPQNKGREAMVVLTYIIDRYDSLPDTVLFHHAQRFQWHNDDPDYDALQLLKRFRVSHLRSEGYINLRCAWILGCPVEIRPLVDADAPPENDIPHAKHIYSRAFADLFPGVKVPEEVGVPCCSQFGVTRETIRARPREDYLRFREWLVATDLDDAISGRVFEYAWHVIFNKEAVHCPNAADCYCKQYGMCDRPDCDEEGCSGQYNLPKYSNLPQGWPMFGWDGEDRHWSGELPPNPRLRRPTKAPTQTRAFQARLSFNLNEHRVAVRREAHPDNNKMDRSQPASSNLMETHNRLVAAILTHYRTLMMLATVQAEASSSSPSSSDHPGAPNTTPEAIAVAGIAMKMEFDGLYSSVKELLTLSRRIKELWVFGALGQQDPKRAERGARVEADVKAVAAALAGMEERRMGEMAARHGGKWEPLRREDVLALQALAGKQQQ
;
A
#
# COMPACT_ATOMS: atom_id res chain seq x y z
N MET A 1 -39.61 -33.65 54.06
CA MET A 1 -38.77 -32.59 53.45
C MET A 1 -38.01 -33.22 52.29
N LEU A 2 -38.61 -33.20 51.10
CA LEU A 2 -38.23 -32.33 49.95
C LEU A 2 -37.09 -32.95 49.14
N MET A 3 -37.35 -33.77 48.10
CA MET A 3 -37.86 -33.37 46.77
C MET A 3 -37.28 -32.02 46.29
N ARG A 4 -36.22 -32.05 45.47
CA ARG A 4 -35.96 -31.16 44.30
C ARG A 4 -34.54 -31.40 43.75
N ARG A 5 -34.38 -32.39 42.87
CA ARG A 5 -33.18 -32.51 42.01
C ARG A 5 -33.51 -32.70 40.51
N GLY A 6 -34.77 -32.49 40.11
CA GLY A 6 -35.24 -32.70 38.74
C GLY A 6 -35.48 -31.44 37.90
N GLN A 7 -35.42 -30.23 38.45
CA GLN A 7 -35.90 -29.02 37.74
C GLN A 7 -34.88 -28.32 36.82
N HIS A 8 -33.57 -28.63 36.91
CA HIS A 8 -32.56 -27.91 36.11
C HIS A 8 -32.23 -28.57 34.76
N ARG A 9 -32.55 -29.86 34.55
CA ARG A 9 -32.28 -30.54 33.28
C ARG A 9 -33.23 -30.09 32.17
N TRP A 10 -34.48 -29.79 32.52
CA TRP A 10 -35.48 -29.27 31.58
C TRP A 10 -35.15 -27.85 31.10
N LEU A 11 -34.62 -26.98 31.97
CA LEU A 11 -34.23 -25.62 31.59
C LEU A 11 -33.07 -25.61 30.59
N VAL A 12 -32.10 -26.52 30.75
CA VAL A 12 -30.97 -26.65 29.80
C VAL A 12 -31.44 -27.21 28.46
N LEU A 13 -32.38 -28.17 28.47
CA LEU A 13 -32.96 -28.70 27.23
C LEU A 13 -33.82 -27.65 26.51
N CYS A 14 -34.59 -26.84 27.24
CA CYS A 14 -35.34 -25.72 26.65
C CYS A 14 -34.40 -24.66 26.06
N ALA A 15 -33.32 -24.29 26.77
CA ALA A 15 -32.34 -23.33 26.27
C ALA A 15 -31.61 -23.83 25.02
N ALA A 16 -31.23 -25.12 24.99
CA ALA A 16 -30.63 -25.75 23.81
C ALA A 16 -31.62 -25.77 22.63
N SER A 17 -32.89 -26.09 22.88
CA SER A 17 -33.93 -26.14 21.86
C SER A 17 -34.22 -24.76 21.28
N ILE A 18 -34.23 -23.72 22.11
CA ILE A 18 -34.39 -22.32 21.68
C ILE A 18 -33.17 -21.86 20.89
N ALA A 19 -31.94 -22.20 21.30
CA ALA A 19 -30.74 -21.88 20.55
C ALA A 19 -30.70 -22.59 19.18
N THR A 20 -31.11 -23.85 19.11
CA THR A 20 -31.24 -24.60 17.85
C THR A 20 -32.33 -24.02 16.97
N PHE A 21 -33.47 -23.60 17.54
CA PHE A 21 -34.54 -22.96 16.79
C PHE A 21 -34.12 -21.58 16.26
N LEU A 22 -33.39 -20.78 17.05
CA LEU A 22 -32.82 -19.50 16.61
C LEU A 22 -31.75 -19.70 15.53
N LEU A 23 -30.94 -20.76 15.59
CA LEU A 23 -30.02 -21.13 14.51
C LEU A 23 -30.76 -21.57 13.25
N ILE A 24 -31.86 -22.34 13.37
CA ILE A 24 -32.68 -22.73 12.21
C ILE A 24 -33.40 -21.53 11.61
N VAL A 25 -33.85 -20.55 12.40
CA VAL A 25 -34.45 -19.32 11.86
C VAL A 25 -33.40 -18.41 11.23
N TYR A 26 -32.21 -18.30 11.84
CA TYR A 26 -31.11 -17.47 11.34
C TYR A 26 -30.47 -18.05 10.06
N TYR A 27 -30.37 -19.38 9.95
CA TYR A 27 -29.82 -20.06 8.76
C TYR A 27 -30.88 -20.58 7.78
N GLY A 28 -32.15 -20.68 8.20
CA GLY A 28 -33.24 -21.27 7.42
C GLY A 28 -33.82 -20.37 6.35
N GLU A 29 -33.66 -19.05 6.45
CA GLU A 29 -34.08 -18.12 5.38
C GLU A 29 -33.14 -18.09 4.18
N ASN A 30 -31.97 -18.76 4.25
CA ASN A 30 -31.06 -18.92 3.10
C ASN A 30 -31.09 -20.35 2.49
N GLY A 31 -32.02 -21.20 2.93
CA GLY A 31 -32.05 -22.62 2.56
C GLY A 31 -32.86 -23.02 1.31
N THR A 32 -33.60 -22.10 0.68
CA THR A 32 -34.52 -22.46 -0.42
C THR A 32 -33.93 -22.37 -1.83
N SER A 33 -32.63 -22.05 -2.00
CA SER A 33 -32.01 -21.95 -3.33
C SER A 33 -31.13 -23.15 -3.75
N ILE A 34 -30.89 -24.15 -2.89
CA ILE A 34 -29.91 -25.23 -3.17
C ILE A 34 -30.55 -26.60 -3.50
N ARG A 35 -31.88 -26.74 -3.55
CA ARG A 35 -32.55 -28.06 -3.74
C ARG A 35 -33.48 -28.20 -4.95
N ARG A 36 -33.21 -27.48 -6.04
CA ARG A 36 -33.92 -27.67 -7.34
C ARG A 36 -32.97 -27.73 -8.54
N ILE A 37 -31.88 -28.47 -8.47
CA ILE A 37 -31.14 -28.87 -9.68
C ILE A 37 -30.69 -30.32 -9.55
N ALA A 38 -31.66 -31.23 -9.53
CA ALA A 38 -31.46 -32.63 -9.90
C ALA A 38 -32.81 -33.18 -10.38
N SER A 39 -32.82 -33.69 -11.61
CA SER A 39 -33.96 -34.24 -12.37
C SER A 39 -34.85 -33.21 -13.11
N SER A 40 -34.46 -32.89 -14.35
CA SER A 40 -35.24 -33.20 -15.57
C SER A 40 -34.69 -32.42 -16.76
N SER A 41 -34.11 -33.12 -17.75
CA SER A 41 -34.01 -32.65 -19.14
C SER A 41 -35.36 -32.93 -19.81
N PRO A 42 -35.94 -32.06 -20.68
CA PRO A 42 -35.39 -31.86 -22.04
C PRO A 42 -35.62 -30.46 -22.69
N TRP A 43 -34.78 -30.13 -23.69
CA TRP A 43 -34.85 -28.96 -24.62
C TRP A 43 -34.55 -27.58 -24.01
N ARG A 44 -33.96 -26.57 -24.66
CA ARG A 44 -33.13 -26.35 -25.86
C ARG A 44 -32.80 -24.84 -25.78
N THR A 45 -31.55 -24.47 -26.11
CA THR A 45 -31.03 -23.11 -26.38
C THR A 45 -31.12 -22.03 -25.28
N SER A 46 -29.99 -21.78 -24.61
CA SER A 46 -29.33 -20.47 -24.41
C SER A 46 -28.47 -20.49 -23.13
N GLU A 47 -27.25 -21.00 -23.22
CA GLU A 47 -26.21 -20.76 -22.20
C GLU A 47 -25.70 -19.32 -22.34
N THR A 48 -26.10 -18.44 -21.43
CA THR A 48 -25.29 -17.27 -21.08
C THR A 48 -24.34 -17.70 -19.97
N ASP A 49 -23.08 -17.93 -20.35
CA ASP A 49 -21.94 -18.12 -19.46
C ASP A 49 -21.79 -16.91 -18.53
N THR A 50 -22.10 -17.09 -17.26
CA THR A 50 -22.06 -16.05 -16.22
C THR A 50 -20.64 -15.79 -15.67
N THR A 51 -19.60 -16.41 -16.23
CA THR A 51 -18.21 -16.31 -15.70
C THR A 51 -17.32 -15.28 -16.40
N ALA A 52 -17.68 -14.85 -17.61
CA ALA A 52 -16.95 -13.80 -18.32
C ALA A 52 -17.35 -12.42 -17.78
N THR A 53 -16.38 -11.68 -17.24
CA THR A 53 -16.59 -10.27 -16.93
C THR A 53 -16.97 -9.53 -18.23
N GLN A 54 -17.80 -8.48 -18.17
CA GLN A 54 -18.18 -7.69 -19.37
C GLN A 54 -16.99 -7.13 -20.19
N LEU A 55 -15.78 -7.22 -19.64
CA LEU A 55 -14.48 -6.89 -20.22
C LEU A 55 -14.13 -7.67 -21.50
N SER A 56 -14.75 -8.84 -21.72
CA SER A 56 -14.53 -9.62 -22.95
C SER A 56 -14.97 -8.89 -24.23
N ARG A 57 -15.88 -7.89 -24.15
CA ARG A 57 -16.40 -7.20 -25.34
C ARG A 57 -15.53 -6.06 -25.89
N MET A 58 -14.44 -5.69 -25.22
CA MET A 58 -13.53 -4.61 -25.67
C MET A 58 -12.10 -5.09 -25.95
N GLN A 59 -11.87 -6.41 -25.97
CA GLN A 59 -10.55 -6.97 -26.25
C GLN A 59 -10.04 -6.49 -27.63
N PRO A 60 -8.74 -6.17 -27.77
CA PRO A 60 -8.18 -5.64 -29.01
C PRO A 60 -8.36 -6.62 -30.18
N GLN A 61 -8.42 -6.07 -31.40
CA GLN A 61 -8.75 -6.73 -32.69
C GLN A 61 -7.83 -7.88 -33.13
N HIS A 62 -6.88 -8.33 -32.32
CA HIS A 62 -5.86 -9.28 -32.75
C HIS A 62 -6.30 -10.72 -32.47
N ALA A 63 -6.45 -11.50 -33.53
CA ALA A 63 -7.06 -12.83 -33.56
C ALA A 63 -6.20 -13.95 -32.93
N GLY A 64 -5.41 -13.64 -31.89
CA GLY A 64 -4.49 -14.60 -31.27
C GLY A 64 -3.18 -14.82 -32.03
N ASP A 65 -2.92 -14.08 -33.10
CA ASP A 65 -1.69 -14.16 -33.92
C ASP A 65 -0.49 -13.43 -33.30
N ALA A 66 -0.66 -12.78 -32.14
CA ALA A 66 0.41 -12.04 -31.49
C ALA A 66 1.41 -13.00 -30.80
N GLU A 67 2.68 -12.87 -31.16
CA GLU A 67 3.79 -13.61 -30.53
C GLU A 67 3.89 -13.30 -29.03
N LEU A 68 3.65 -12.05 -28.63
CA LEU A 68 3.71 -11.57 -27.25
C LEU A 68 2.65 -10.48 -27.02
N GLU A 69 1.91 -10.58 -25.91
CA GLU A 69 0.99 -9.55 -25.45
C GLU A 69 1.38 -9.08 -24.05
N ILE A 70 1.39 -7.76 -23.81
CA ILE A 70 1.70 -7.21 -22.49
C ILE A 70 0.42 -6.84 -21.74
N VAL A 71 0.34 -7.27 -20.48
CA VAL A 71 -0.75 -7.02 -19.55
C VAL A 71 -0.21 -6.21 -18.39
N VAL A 72 -0.87 -5.07 -18.12
CA VAL A 72 -0.39 -4.09 -17.16
C VAL A 72 -1.46 -3.80 -16.12
N ALA A 73 -1.10 -3.97 -14.85
CA ALA A 73 -1.91 -3.51 -13.73
C ALA A 73 -1.52 -2.05 -13.39
N SER A 74 -2.50 -1.15 -13.39
CA SER A 74 -2.29 0.29 -13.18
C SER A 74 -3.39 0.89 -12.30
N THR A 75 -3.06 1.96 -11.58
CA THR A 75 -4.06 2.90 -11.06
C THR A 75 -4.22 4.12 -11.99
N LYS A 76 -5.24 4.96 -11.74
CA LYS A 76 -5.48 6.22 -12.48
C LYS A 76 -4.31 7.19 -12.42
N GLN A 77 -3.53 7.15 -11.34
CA GLN A 77 -2.46 8.13 -11.11
C GLN A 77 -1.13 7.71 -11.73
N GLU A 78 -1.00 6.44 -12.13
CA GLU A 78 0.23 5.92 -12.71
C GLU A 78 0.37 6.27 -14.19
N ASN A 79 1.61 6.50 -14.61
CA ASN A 79 1.91 6.85 -15.98
C ASN A 79 2.28 5.61 -16.80
N VAL A 80 1.37 5.22 -17.69
CA VAL A 80 1.52 4.12 -18.65
C VAL A 80 1.72 4.59 -20.10
N THR A 81 1.86 5.90 -20.35
CA THR A 81 1.94 6.43 -21.73
C THR A 81 3.18 5.93 -22.47
N TRP A 82 4.27 5.71 -21.72
CA TRP A 82 5.54 5.22 -22.25
C TRP A 82 5.42 3.88 -22.99
N LEU A 83 4.47 3.01 -22.59
CA LEU A 83 4.22 1.75 -23.29
C LEU A 83 3.80 1.98 -24.74
N ARG A 84 3.01 3.03 -24.99
CA ARG A 84 2.58 3.42 -26.34
C ARG A 84 3.69 4.13 -27.10
N ASP A 85 4.58 4.82 -26.41
CA ASP A 85 5.66 5.57 -27.05
C ASP A 85 6.82 4.67 -27.51
N TYR A 86 7.07 3.57 -26.80
CA TYR A 86 8.27 2.75 -27.00
C TYR A 86 8.04 1.29 -27.40
N LEU A 87 6.95 0.68 -26.97
CA LEU A 87 6.66 -0.73 -27.25
C LEU A 87 5.60 -0.84 -28.34
N LEU A 88 5.78 -0.13 -29.46
CA LEU A 88 4.74 0.09 -30.47
C LEU A 88 4.09 -1.22 -30.96
N ASP A 89 4.90 -2.25 -31.20
CA ASP A 89 4.48 -3.50 -31.83
C ASP A 89 3.77 -4.48 -30.91
N TRP A 90 3.82 -4.27 -29.59
CA TRP A 90 3.24 -5.22 -28.63
C TRP A 90 1.78 -4.89 -28.38
N PRO A 91 0.81 -5.79 -28.56
CA PRO A 91 -0.55 -5.58 -28.08
C PRO A 91 -0.58 -5.36 -26.56
N LYS A 92 -1.35 -4.36 -26.11
CA LYS A 92 -1.35 -3.88 -24.72
C LYS A 92 -2.73 -4.02 -24.09
N ASN A 93 -2.80 -4.63 -22.91
CA ASN A 93 -4.00 -4.69 -22.09
C ASN A 93 -3.71 -4.02 -20.76
N ILE A 94 -4.14 -2.76 -20.64
CA ILE A 94 -3.88 -1.94 -19.47
C ILE A 94 -5.14 -1.91 -18.61
N TYR A 95 -5.09 -2.60 -17.47
CA TYR A 95 -6.18 -2.65 -16.49
C TYR A 95 -6.02 -1.51 -15.49
N VAL A 96 -7.04 -0.64 -15.41
CA VAL A 96 -7.08 0.46 -14.43
C VAL A 96 -7.96 0.03 -13.25
N VAL A 97 -7.33 -0.37 -12.15
CA VAL A 97 -8.01 -1.11 -11.08
C VAL A 97 -8.90 -0.24 -10.18
N ASP A 98 -8.61 1.06 -10.09
CA ASP A 98 -9.37 2.06 -9.32
C ASP A 98 -10.31 2.90 -10.21
N ASP A 99 -10.63 2.41 -11.42
CA ASP A 99 -11.63 3.00 -12.30
C ASP A 99 -12.69 1.99 -12.76
N ALA A 100 -13.91 2.10 -12.23
CA ALA A 100 -15.03 1.29 -12.70
C ALA A 100 -15.46 1.63 -14.14
N ASN A 101 -15.06 2.79 -14.67
CA ASN A 101 -15.38 3.23 -16.03
C ASN A 101 -14.24 3.01 -17.03
N ALA A 102 -13.10 2.44 -16.62
CA ALA A 102 -12.03 2.15 -17.55
C ALA A 102 -12.43 1.04 -18.52
N ALA A 103 -11.88 1.12 -19.75
CA ALA A 103 -12.15 0.12 -20.79
C ALA A 103 -11.75 -1.30 -20.35
N LEU A 104 -10.64 -1.42 -19.61
CA LEU A 104 -10.26 -2.63 -18.91
C LEU A 104 -10.12 -2.30 -17.41
N THR A 105 -10.86 -3.02 -16.58
CA THR A 105 -10.88 -2.88 -15.12
C THR A 105 -11.02 -4.26 -14.48
N VAL A 106 -11.13 -4.34 -13.16
CA VAL A 106 -11.25 -5.60 -12.41
C VAL A 106 -12.60 -5.68 -11.69
N PRO A 107 -13.12 -6.88 -11.38
CA PRO A 107 -14.37 -7.02 -10.62
C PRO A 107 -14.28 -6.40 -9.23
N GLN A 108 -13.08 -6.36 -8.64
CA GLN A 108 -12.81 -5.74 -7.35
C GLN A 108 -11.32 -5.34 -7.28
N ASN A 109 -11.02 -4.14 -6.79
CA ASN A 109 -9.64 -3.74 -6.50
C ASN A 109 -9.18 -4.40 -5.19
N LYS A 110 -8.63 -5.62 -5.27
CA LYS A 110 -8.14 -6.42 -4.14
C LYS A 110 -6.93 -7.26 -4.55
N GLY A 111 -5.96 -7.43 -3.66
CA GLY A 111 -4.80 -8.30 -3.91
C GLY A 111 -3.82 -7.80 -4.98
N ARG A 112 -3.79 -6.48 -5.23
CA ARG A 112 -2.86 -5.81 -6.17
C ARG A 112 -2.92 -6.40 -7.60
N GLU A 113 -1.78 -6.63 -8.23
CA GLU A 113 -1.66 -7.16 -9.59
C GLU A 113 -2.26 -8.56 -9.75
N ALA A 114 -2.42 -9.33 -8.66
CA ALA A 114 -2.96 -10.68 -8.72
C ALA A 114 -4.38 -10.72 -9.28
N MET A 115 -5.22 -9.72 -8.97
CA MET A 115 -6.56 -9.64 -9.54
C MET A 115 -6.53 -9.41 -11.05
N VAL A 116 -5.59 -8.59 -11.54
CA VAL A 116 -5.43 -8.33 -12.98
C VAL A 116 -4.97 -9.59 -13.69
N VAL A 117 -3.95 -10.28 -13.15
CA VAL A 117 -3.45 -11.54 -13.70
C VAL A 117 -4.57 -12.57 -13.82
N LEU A 118 -5.30 -12.82 -12.74
CA LEU A 118 -6.38 -13.81 -12.71
C LEU A 118 -7.52 -13.42 -13.64
N THR A 119 -7.95 -12.16 -13.61
CA THR A 119 -9.04 -11.68 -14.48
C THR A 119 -8.67 -11.81 -15.96
N TYR A 120 -7.45 -11.42 -16.34
CA TYR A 120 -6.98 -11.57 -17.71
C TYR A 120 -6.97 -13.04 -18.15
N ILE A 121 -6.36 -13.94 -17.34
CA ILE A 121 -6.28 -15.37 -17.68
C ILE A 121 -7.69 -15.96 -17.82
N ILE A 122 -8.60 -15.66 -16.91
CA ILE A 122 -9.98 -16.17 -16.94
C ILE A 122 -10.72 -15.65 -18.17
N ASP A 123 -10.62 -14.37 -18.49
CA ASP A 123 -11.36 -13.74 -19.59
C ASP A 123 -10.76 -14.06 -20.98
N ARG A 124 -9.48 -14.44 -21.04
CA ARG A 124 -8.76 -14.78 -22.29
C ARG A 124 -8.45 -16.26 -22.45
N TYR A 125 -8.81 -17.13 -21.51
CA TYR A 125 -8.34 -18.52 -21.46
C TYR A 125 -8.36 -19.27 -22.82
N ASP A 126 -9.46 -19.12 -23.57
CA ASP A 126 -9.65 -19.75 -24.88
C ASP A 126 -9.00 -18.97 -26.06
N SER A 127 -8.70 -17.69 -25.87
CA SER A 127 -8.13 -16.75 -26.86
C SER A 127 -6.77 -16.16 -26.45
N LEU A 128 -6.03 -16.85 -25.57
CA LEU A 128 -4.69 -16.44 -25.13
C LEU A 128 -3.75 -16.30 -26.34
N PRO A 129 -2.87 -15.29 -26.37
CA PRO A 129 -1.77 -15.20 -27.33
C PRO A 129 -0.69 -16.25 -27.01
N ASP A 130 0.31 -16.43 -27.88
CA ASP A 130 1.36 -17.45 -27.67
C ASP A 130 2.09 -17.25 -26.34
N THR A 131 2.41 -16.00 -26.04
CA THR A 131 3.03 -15.60 -24.79
C THR A 131 2.41 -14.34 -24.22
N VAL A 132 2.35 -14.27 -22.89
CA VAL A 132 1.81 -13.15 -22.13
C VAL A 132 2.87 -12.63 -21.19
N LEU A 133 3.05 -11.31 -21.13
CA LEU A 133 3.93 -10.63 -20.20
C LEU A 133 3.11 -9.82 -19.20
N PHE A 134 3.18 -10.16 -17.92
CA PHE A 134 2.58 -9.37 -16.85
C PHE A 134 3.62 -8.41 -16.29
N HIS A 135 3.29 -7.12 -16.26
CA HIS A 135 4.22 -6.05 -15.90
C HIS A 135 3.52 -4.97 -15.07
N HIS A 136 4.26 -4.28 -14.22
CA HIS A 136 3.76 -3.13 -13.48
C HIS A 136 3.61 -1.87 -14.37
N ALA A 137 2.90 -0.86 -13.89
CA ALA A 137 2.53 0.30 -14.71
C ALA A 137 3.70 1.21 -15.10
N GLN A 138 4.53 1.61 -14.13
CA GLN A 138 5.50 2.68 -14.35
C GLN A 138 6.78 2.15 -14.98
N ARG A 139 7.38 2.99 -15.83
CA ARG A 139 8.68 2.69 -16.47
C ARG A 139 9.82 2.59 -15.46
N PHE A 140 9.89 3.52 -14.52
CA PHE A 140 10.95 3.56 -13.51
C PHE A 140 10.41 3.08 -12.18
N GLN A 141 10.79 1.88 -11.76
CA GLN A 141 10.36 1.27 -10.50
C GLN A 141 11.42 0.32 -9.98
N TRP A 142 11.67 0.33 -8.67
CA TRP A 142 12.67 -0.53 -8.02
C TRP A 142 12.47 -2.03 -8.29
N HIS A 143 11.28 -2.44 -8.72
CA HIS A 143 10.98 -3.81 -9.15
C HIS A 143 11.74 -4.22 -10.42
N ASN A 144 12.26 -3.28 -11.21
CA ASN A 144 12.98 -3.52 -12.45
C ASN A 144 14.46 -3.75 -12.17
N ASP A 145 14.98 -4.84 -12.73
CA ASP A 145 16.32 -5.35 -12.50
C ASP A 145 17.38 -4.63 -13.38
N ASP A 146 17.37 -3.29 -13.31
CA ASP A 146 18.16 -2.37 -14.10
C ASP A 146 18.82 -1.32 -13.20
N PRO A 147 20.03 -0.79 -13.52
CA PRO A 147 20.74 0.15 -12.64
C PRO A 147 19.99 1.45 -12.40
N ASP A 148 19.15 1.87 -13.36
CA ASP A 148 18.27 3.03 -13.26
C ASP A 148 16.82 2.67 -12.92
N TYR A 149 16.58 1.38 -12.63
CA TYR A 149 15.26 0.82 -12.42
C TYR A 149 14.34 1.01 -13.65
N ASP A 150 14.93 1.11 -14.85
CA ASP A 150 14.22 1.37 -16.11
C ASP A 150 13.74 0.07 -16.77
N ALA A 151 12.42 -0.17 -16.75
CA ALA A 151 11.80 -1.30 -17.43
C ALA A 151 12.09 -1.31 -18.93
N LEU A 152 12.23 -0.14 -19.57
CA LEU A 152 12.36 -0.07 -21.02
C LEU A 152 13.65 -0.76 -21.50
N GLN A 153 14.75 -0.65 -20.75
CA GLN A 153 16.03 -1.26 -21.13
C GLN A 153 15.96 -2.78 -21.10
N LEU A 154 15.28 -3.34 -20.11
CA LEU A 154 15.05 -4.78 -19.99
C LEU A 154 14.09 -5.28 -21.08
N LEU A 155 12.96 -4.60 -21.27
CA LEU A 155 11.94 -5.01 -22.24
C LEU A 155 12.44 -4.97 -23.69
N LYS A 156 13.29 -4.01 -24.07
CA LYS A 156 13.94 -3.97 -25.39
C LYS A 156 14.86 -5.18 -25.65
N ARG A 157 15.40 -5.76 -24.59
CA ARG A 157 16.33 -6.90 -24.64
C ARG A 157 15.64 -8.24 -24.44
N PHE A 158 14.38 -8.22 -24.03
CA PHE A 158 13.62 -9.40 -23.67
C PHE A 158 13.52 -10.39 -24.83
N ARG A 159 13.96 -11.63 -24.59
CA ARG A 159 13.98 -12.71 -25.58
C ARG A 159 12.77 -13.61 -25.41
N VAL A 160 11.73 -13.38 -26.23
CA VAL A 160 10.51 -14.22 -26.26
C VAL A 160 10.84 -15.69 -26.53
N SER A 161 11.91 -15.99 -27.27
CA SER A 161 12.38 -17.35 -27.51
C SER A 161 12.74 -18.10 -26.22
N HIS A 162 13.32 -17.41 -25.24
CA HIS A 162 13.64 -18.01 -23.94
C HIS A 162 12.37 -18.24 -23.10
N LEU A 163 11.44 -17.28 -23.11
CA LEU A 163 10.13 -17.48 -22.48
C LEU A 163 9.43 -18.71 -23.06
N ARG A 164 9.42 -18.87 -24.39
CA ARG A 164 8.83 -20.03 -25.05
C ARG A 164 9.49 -21.36 -24.66
N SER A 165 10.81 -21.38 -24.46
CA SER A 165 11.51 -22.61 -24.03
C SER A 165 11.21 -22.97 -22.57
N GLU A 166 11.08 -21.97 -21.70
CA GLU A 166 10.88 -22.18 -20.27
C GLU A 166 9.41 -22.31 -19.87
N GLY A 167 8.48 -21.75 -20.63
CA GLY A 167 7.06 -21.74 -20.29
C GLY A 167 6.66 -20.68 -19.25
N TYR A 168 7.51 -20.41 -18.27
CA TYR A 168 7.39 -19.35 -17.27
C TYR A 168 8.77 -18.80 -16.93
N ILE A 169 8.91 -17.48 -16.87
CA ILE A 169 10.12 -16.79 -16.37
C ILE A 169 9.73 -15.57 -15.53
N ASN A 170 10.45 -15.35 -14.44
CA ASN A 170 10.39 -14.10 -13.70
C ASN A 170 11.19 -13.01 -14.44
N LEU A 171 10.76 -11.76 -14.40
CA LEU A 171 11.48 -10.66 -15.07
C LEU A 171 12.73 -10.23 -14.28
N ARG A 172 12.75 -10.49 -12.96
CA ARG A 172 13.93 -10.28 -12.12
C ARG A 172 14.83 -11.51 -12.16
N CYS A 173 16.13 -11.27 -12.34
CA CYS A 173 17.17 -12.28 -12.25
C CYS A 173 17.93 -12.22 -10.91
N ALA A 174 18.08 -11.04 -10.31
CA ALA A 174 18.80 -10.88 -9.04
C ALA A 174 18.08 -11.55 -7.85
N TRP A 175 18.84 -12.29 -7.04
CA TRP A 175 18.32 -13.09 -5.92
C TRP A 175 18.03 -12.30 -4.65
N ILE A 176 18.52 -11.05 -4.56
CA ILE A 176 18.50 -10.20 -3.37
C ILE A 176 17.13 -10.08 -2.67
N LEU A 177 16.03 -10.36 -3.38
CA LEU A 177 14.70 -10.50 -2.80
C LEU A 177 14.04 -11.78 -3.31
N GLY A 178 13.72 -12.68 -2.38
CA GLY A 178 12.88 -13.84 -2.61
C GLY A 178 13.62 -15.16 -2.84
N CYS A 179 14.93 -15.11 -3.13
CA CYS A 179 15.79 -16.27 -3.36
C CYS A 179 16.92 -16.36 -2.33
N PRO A 180 17.45 -17.58 -2.05
CA PRO A 180 16.95 -18.87 -2.53
C PRO A 180 15.66 -19.32 -1.82
N VAL A 181 15.41 -18.81 -0.61
CA VAL A 181 14.24 -19.18 0.21
C VAL A 181 13.69 -17.94 0.91
N GLU A 182 12.52 -17.47 0.50
CA GLU A 182 11.80 -16.39 1.17
C GLU A 182 10.95 -16.93 2.32
N ILE A 183 10.22 -18.02 2.05
CA ILE A 183 9.17 -18.52 2.94
C ILE A 183 9.48 -19.97 3.27
N ARG A 184 9.41 -20.30 4.56
CA ARG A 184 9.40 -21.68 5.06
C ARG A 184 8.01 -21.95 5.63
N PRO A 185 7.02 -22.34 4.80
CA PRO A 185 5.61 -22.22 5.15
C PRO A 185 5.23 -22.84 6.50
N LEU A 186 5.76 -24.03 6.79
CA LEU A 186 5.45 -24.75 8.03
C LEU A 186 6.10 -24.11 9.26
N VAL A 187 7.32 -23.58 9.11
CA VAL A 187 8.06 -22.94 10.21
C VAL A 187 7.52 -21.53 10.48
N ASP A 188 7.30 -20.76 9.41
CA ASP A 188 6.80 -19.39 9.51
C ASP A 188 5.36 -19.32 10.02
N ALA A 189 4.54 -20.35 9.81
CA ALA A 189 3.19 -20.41 10.35
C ALA A 189 3.16 -20.53 11.89
N ASP A 190 4.14 -21.21 12.47
CA ASP A 190 4.27 -21.41 13.91
C ASP A 190 5.08 -20.30 14.59
N ALA A 191 5.80 -19.49 13.82
CA ALA A 191 6.58 -18.37 14.32
C ALA A 191 5.66 -17.19 14.71
N PRO A 192 5.82 -16.60 15.91
CA PRO A 192 5.07 -15.41 16.28
C PRO A 192 5.46 -14.24 15.36
N PRO A 193 4.50 -13.49 14.83
CA PRO A 193 4.79 -12.35 13.99
C PRO A 193 5.54 -11.26 14.76
N GLU A 194 6.48 -10.61 14.10
CA GLU A 194 7.19 -9.47 14.65
C GLU A 194 6.20 -8.33 14.91
N ASN A 195 6.21 -7.78 16.13
CA ASN A 195 5.28 -6.73 16.58
C ASN A 195 3.79 -7.10 16.50
N ASP A 196 3.44 -8.39 16.59
CA ASP A 196 2.06 -8.90 16.49
C ASP A 196 1.36 -8.63 15.14
N ILE A 197 2.10 -8.25 14.09
CA ILE A 197 1.54 -7.97 12.76
C ILE A 197 1.86 -9.12 11.80
N PRO A 198 0.87 -9.94 11.40
CA PRO A 198 1.12 -11.07 10.52
C PRO A 198 1.51 -10.61 9.11
N HIS A 199 2.73 -10.97 8.70
CA HIS A 199 3.17 -10.92 7.30
C HIS A 199 2.71 -12.15 6.50
N ALA A 200 2.77 -12.04 5.17
CA ALA A 200 2.37 -13.12 4.25
C ALA A 200 3.01 -14.49 4.55
N LYS A 201 4.28 -14.53 4.97
CA LYS A 201 4.96 -15.78 5.32
C LYS A 201 4.25 -16.59 6.42
N HIS A 202 3.65 -15.91 7.42
CA HIS A 202 2.93 -16.57 8.52
C HIS A 202 1.59 -17.17 8.07
N ILE A 203 1.02 -16.66 6.96
CA ILE A 203 -0.27 -17.11 6.43
C ILE A 203 -0.10 -18.06 5.23
N TYR A 204 1.09 -18.06 4.60
CA TYR A 204 1.33 -18.75 3.34
C TYR A 204 0.99 -20.25 3.40
N SER A 205 1.32 -20.95 4.50
CA SER A 205 0.99 -22.37 4.65
C SER A 205 -0.51 -22.65 4.50
N ARG A 206 -1.34 -21.88 5.21
CA ARG A 206 -2.80 -21.99 5.11
C ARG A 206 -3.30 -21.57 3.74
N ALA A 207 -2.82 -20.43 3.22
CA ALA A 207 -3.22 -19.95 1.92
C ALA A 207 -2.88 -20.94 0.79
N PHE A 208 -1.70 -21.58 0.85
CA PHE A 208 -1.29 -22.60 -0.09
C PHE A 208 -2.22 -23.81 -0.06
N ALA A 209 -2.58 -24.29 1.14
CA ALA A 209 -3.51 -25.40 1.29
C ALA A 209 -4.91 -25.08 0.73
N ASP A 210 -5.37 -23.84 0.89
CA ASP A 210 -6.65 -23.38 0.32
C ASP A 210 -6.59 -23.26 -1.22
N LEU A 211 -5.50 -22.71 -1.75
CA LEU A 211 -5.29 -22.53 -3.20
C LEU A 211 -5.11 -23.88 -3.91
N PHE A 212 -4.36 -24.80 -3.30
CA PHE A 212 -4.03 -26.12 -3.85
C PHE A 212 -4.54 -27.27 -2.97
N PRO A 213 -5.87 -27.52 -2.94
CA PRO A 213 -6.44 -28.58 -2.14
C PRO A 213 -5.83 -29.95 -2.47
N GLY A 214 -5.37 -30.66 -1.43
CA GLY A 214 -4.79 -32.00 -1.57
C GLY A 214 -3.33 -32.03 -2.02
N VAL A 215 -2.70 -30.88 -2.27
CA VAL A 215 -1.26 -30.77 -2.56
C VAL A 215 -0.50 -30.57 -1.25
N LYS A 216 0.61 -31.30 -1.06
CA LYS A 216 1.48 -31.11 0.11
C LYS A 216 2.05 -29.69 0.09
N VAL A 217 1.89 -28.96 1.20
CA VAL A 217 2.54 -27.65 1.40
C VAL A 217 4.07 -27.83 1.31
N PRO A 218 4.78 -27.04 0.48
CA PRO A 218 6.22 -27.15 0.35
C PRO A 218 6.94 -26.74 1.64
N GLU A 219 8.13 -27.30 1.85
CA GLU A 219 8.97 -26.99 3.02
C GLU A 219 9.65 -25.62 2.88
N GLU A 220 10.02 -25.26 1.66
CA GLU A 220 10.64 -23.99 1.30
C GLU A 220 10.03 -23.45 0.01
N VAL A 221 9.90 -22.13 -0.08
CA VAL A 221 9.43 -21.41 -1.26
C VAL A 221 10.38 -20.26 -1.55
N GLY A 222 10.80 -20.15 -2.80
CA GLY A 222 11.67 -19.09 -3.26
C GLY A 222 11.49 -18.83 -4.74
N VAL A 223 11.50 -17.55 -5.11
CA VAL A 223 11.48 -17.03 -6.48
C VAL A 223 11.89 -15.57 -6.39
N PRO A 224 12.57 -14.99 -7.39
CA PRO A 224 12.80 -13.55 -7.37
C PRO A 224 11.47 -12.80 -7.23
N CYS A 225 11.45 -11.73 -6.43
CA CYS A 225 10.22 -11.05 -6.07
C CYS A 225 9.43 -10.45 -7.25
N CYS A 226 8.32 -9.81 -6.86
CA CYS A 226 7.74 -8.64 -7.52
C CYS A 226 6.74 -8.89 -8.65
N SER A 227 6.22 -10.11 -8.81
CA SER A 227 5.07 -10.43 -9.70
C SER A 227 5.15 -9.88 -11.13
N GLN A 228 6.36 -9.64 -11.66
CA GLN A 228 6.58 -9.33 -13.08
C GLN A 228 7.12 -10.60 -13.73
N PHE A 229 6.36 -11.19 -14.64
CA PHE A 229 6.72 -12.48 -15.24
C PHE A 229 6.14 -12.64 -16.64
N GLY A 230 6.81 -13.47 -17.44
CA GLY A 230 6.30 -13.97 -18.71
C GLY A 230 5.78 -15.38 -18.55
N VAL A 231 4.73 -15.73 -19.28
CA VAL A 231 4.18 -17.09 -19.31
C VAL A 231 3.65 -17.44 -20.70
N THR A 232 3.81 -18.69 -21.13
CA THR A 232 3.27 -19.18 -22.41
C THR A 232 1.81 -19.59 -22.28
N ARG A 233 1.08 -19.56 -23.40
CA ARG A 233 -0.28 -20.12 -23.50
C ARG A 233 -0.34 -21.54 -22.97
N GLU A 234 0.61 -22.37 -23.39
CA GLU A 234 0.66 -23.79 -23.05
C GLU A 234 0.83 -23.97 -21.54
N THR A 235 1.65 -23.13 -20.91
CA THR A 235 1.87 -23.16 -19.46
C THR A 235 0.64 -22.71 -18.69
N ILE A 236 -0.06 -21.67 -19.13
CA ILE A 236 -1.35 -21.27 -18.55
C ILE A 236 -2.37 -22.43 -18.70
N ARG A 237 -2.49 -23.01 -19.89
CA ARG A 237 -3.46 -24.07 -20.19
C ARG A 237 -3.14 -25.43 -19.60
N ALA A 238 -1.93 -25.64 -19.10
CA ALA A 238 -1.58 -26.83 -18.34
C ALA A 238 -2.40 -26.93 -17.04
N ARG A 239 -3.00 -25.81 -16.59
CA ARG A 239 -3.93 -25.76 -15.46
C ARG A 239 -5.34 -25.39 -15.96
N PRO A 240 -6.39 -26.13 -15.57
CA PRO A 240 -7.75 -25.85 -16.03
C PRO A 240 -8.26 -24.46 -15.60
N ARG A 241 -9.18 -23.88 -16.40
CA ARG A 241 -9.76 -22.55 -16.16
C ARG A 241 -10.40 -22.43 -14.78
N GLU A 242 -11.00 -23.51 -14.29
CA GLU A 242 -11.67 -23.64 -13.00
C GLU A 242 -10.73 -23.39 -11.81
N ASP A 243 -9.45 -23.71 -11.95
CA ASP A 243 -8.47 -23.41 -10.89
C ASP A 243 -8.22 -21.91 -10.78
N TYR A 244 -8.09 -21.21 -11.91
CA TYR A 244 -7.95 -19.75 -11.92
C TYR A 244 -9.18 -19.05 -11.34
N LEU A 245 -10.38 -19.56 -11.63
CA LEU A 245 -11.62 -19.10 -10.99
C LEU A 245 -11.56 -19.28 -9.47
N ARG A 246 -11.17 -20.46 -8.98
CA ARG A 246 -10.99 -20.72 -7.53
C ARG A 246 -9.97 -19.79 -6.90
N PHE A 247 -8.84 -19.53 -7.56
CA PHE A 247 -7.83 -18.59 -7.06
C PHE A 247 -8.40 -17.17 -6.92
N ARG A 248 -9.17 -16.71 -7.91
CA ARG A 248 -9.82 -15.38 -7.85
C ARG A 248 -10.89 -15.33 -6.77
N GLU A 249 -11.68 -16.40 -6.61
CA GLU A 249 -12.67 -16.52 -5.55
C GLU A 249 -12.03 -16.47 -4.16
N TRP A 250 -10.92 -17.20 -3.94
CA TRP A 250 -10.16 -17.12 -2.69
C TRP A 250 -9.65 -15.69 -2.45
N LEU A 251 -9.10 -15.05 -3.49
CA LEU A 251 -8.60 -13.67 -3.41
C LEU A 251 -9.71 -12.69 -3.05
N VAL A 252 -10.93 -12.86 -3.57
CA VAL A 252 -12.08 -12.00 -3.24
C VAL A 252 -12.60 -12.28 -1.82
N ALA A 253 -12.71 -13.56 -1.45
CA ALA A 253 -13.37 -13.99 -0.23
C ALA A 253 -12.52 -13.81 1.04
N THR A 254 -11.19 -13.73 0.91
CA THR A 254 -10.30 -13.63 2.05
C THR A 254 -10.37 -12.28 2.77
N ASP A 255 -10.36 -12.29 4.10
CA ASP A 255 -10.29 -11.09 4.95
C ASP A 255 -8.88 -10.47 5.00
N LEU A 256 -7.89 -11.11 4.36
CA LEU A 256 -6.53 -10.59 4.27
C LEU A 256 -6.49 -9.27 3.50
N ASP A 257 -5.63 -8.35 3.95
CA ASP A 257 -5.38 -7.10 3.23
C ASP A 257 -4.70 -7.34 1.87
N ASP A 258 -4.68 -6.32 1.03
CA ASP A 258 -4.13 -6.40 -0.32
C ASP A 258 -2.62 -6.68 -0.35
N ALA A 259 -1.87 -6.22 0.65
CA ALA A 259 -0.43 -6.43 0.72
C ALA A 259 -0.11 -7.89 1.04
N ILE A 260 -0.83 -8.49 1.99
CA ILE A 260 -0.66 -9.88 2.40
C ILE A 260 -1.17 -10.82 1.30
N SER A 261 -2.40 -10.62 0.84
CA SER A 261 -3.00 -11.49 -0.18
C SER A 261 -2.28 -11.41 -1.53
N GLY A 262 -1.84 -10.21 -1.95
CA GLY A 262 -1.02 -10.04 -3.14
C GLY A 262 0.34 -10.73 -3.01
N ARG A 263 1.01 -10.61 -1.84
CA ARG A 263 2.30 -11.26 -1.58
C ARG A 263 2.21 -12.79 -1.52
N VAL A 264 1.07 -13.36 -1.10
CA VAL A 264 0.82 -14.80 -1.24
C VAL A 264 0.88 -15.21 -2.71
N PHE A 265 0.20 -14.49 -3.60
CA PHE A 265 0.24 -14.77 -5.03
C PHE A 265 1.61 -14.54 -5.66
N GLU A 266 2.34 -13.49 -5.25
CA GLU A 266 3.72 -13.21 -5.68
C GLU A 266 4.61 -14.45 -5.55
N TYR A 267 4.53 -15.15 -4.41
CA TYR A 267 5.27 -16.39 -4.15
C TYR A 267 4.50 -17.66 -4.53
N ALA A 268 3.38 -17.57 -5.23
CA ALA A 268 2.65 -18.72 -5.75
C ALA A 268 2.70 -18.82 -7.28
N TRP A 269 3.00 -17.75 -8.01
CA TRP A 269 2.91 -17.74 -9.48
C TRP A 269 3.71 -18.84 -10.15
N HIS A 270 4.98 -19.00 -9.78
CA HIS A 270 5.83 -20.04 -10.35
C HIS A 270 5.25 -21.44 -10.09
N VAL A 271 4.69 -21.69 -8.92
CA VAL A 271 4.00 -22.96 -8.58
C VAL A 271 2.68 -23.13 -9.35
N ILE A 272 1.89 -22.06 -9.48
CA ILE A 272 0.66 -22.03 -10.30
C ILE A 272 0.99 -22.47 -11.74
N PHE A 273 2.13 -22.04 -12.26
CA PHE A 273 2.66 -22.33 -13.58
C PHE A 273 3.62 -23.54 -13.61
N ASN A 274 3.46 -24.48 -12.65
CA ASN A 274 4.11 -25.79 -12.61
C ASN A 274 5.66 -25.76 -12.54
N LYS A 275 6.24 -24.72 -11.95
CA LYS A 275 7.64 -24.72 -11.50
C LYS A 275 7.75 -25.28 -10.08
N GLU A 276 8.97 -25.66 -9.70
CA GLU A 276 9.28 -26.12 -8.35
C GLU A 276 9.04 -24.99 -7.32
N ALA A 277 8.77 -25.35 -6.07
CA ALA A 277 8.49 -24.37 -5.01
C ALA A 277 9.66 -23.40 -4.77
N VAL A 278 10.90 -23.85 -5.02
CA VAL A 278 12.09 -23.01 -5.11
C VAL A 278 12.50 -22.92 -6.59
N HIS A 279 12.26 -21.76 -7.20
CA HIS A 279 12.59 -21.47 -8.59
C HIS A 279 13.50 -20.23 -8.69
N CYS A 280 14.78 -20.45 -8.39
CA CYS A 280 15.82 -19.43 -8.37
C CYS A 280 16.88 -19.77 -9.42
N PRO A 281 16.69 -19.37 -10.69
CA PRO A 281 17.68 -19.61 -11.73
C PRO A 281 18.96 -18.82 -11.44
N ASN A 282 20.12 -19.37 -11.80
CA ASN A 282 21.40 -18.67 -11.72
C ASN A 282 21.30 -17.31 -12.43
N ALA A 283 21.69 -16.23 -11.75
CA ALA A 283 21.49 -14.87 -12.23
C ALA A 283 22.23 -14.59 -13.55
N ALA A 284 23.49 -15.03 -13.69
CA ALA A 284 24.26 -14.88 -14.93
C ALA A 284 23.56 -15.54 -16.13
N ASP A 285 23.07 -16.76 -15.93
CA ASP A 285 22.30 -17.51 -16.93
C ASP A 285 20.99 -16.81 -17.27
N CYS A 286 20.27 -16.30 -16.27
CA CYS A 286 19.03 -15.56 -16.45
C CYS A 286 19.25 -14.32 -17.31
N TYR A 287 20.20 -13.44 -16.95
CA TYR A 287 20.48 -12.23 -17.73
C TYR A 287 20.96 -12.55 -19.15
N CYS A 288 21.79 -13.58 -19.32
CA CYS A 288 22.25 -14.00 -20.64
C CYS A 288 21.10 -14.54 -21.51
N LYS A 289 20.31 -15.48 -21.01
CA LYS A 289 19.26 -16.16 -21.78
C LYS A 289 18.06 -15.25 -22.01
N GLN A 290 17.63 -14.49 -21.01
CA GLN A 290 16.44 -13.64 -21.06
C GLN A 290 16.69 -12.28 -21.72
N TYR A 291 17.87 -11.68 -21.51
CA TYR A 291 18.17 -10.32 -21.95
C TYR A 291 19.40 -10.19 -22.84
N GLY A 292 20.08 -11.31 -23.14
CA GLY A 292 21.29 -11.29 -23.98
C GLY A 292 22.50 -10.62 -23.36
N MET A 293 22.50 -10.43 -22.04
CA MET A 293 23.61 -9.83 -21.32
C MET A 293 24.61 -10.92 -20.86
N CYS A 294 25.23 -11.60 -21.82
CA CYS A 294 26.09 -12.76 -21.55
C CYS A 294 27.54 -12.39 -21.18
N ASP A 295 28.01 -11.23 -21.61
CA ASP A 295 29.41 -10.80 -21.43
C ASP A 295 29.60 -10.05 -20.10
N ARG A 296 29.27 -10.70 -18.98
CA ARG A 296 29.37 -10.11 -17.64
C ARG A 296 30.20 -10.98 -16.69
N PRO A 297 31.51 -10.71 -16.54
CA PRO A 297 32.40 -11.51 -15.70
C PRO A 297 32.21 -11.27 -14.20
N ASP A 298 31.45 -10.23 -13.84
CA ASP A 298 31.11 -9.80 -12.49
C ASP A 298 29.77 -10.39 -12.00
N CYS A 299 29.25 -11.39 -12.69
CA CYS A 299 28.09 -12.16 -12.28
C CYS A 299 28.48 -13.44 -11.54
N ASP A 300 27.71 -13.77 -10.53
CA ASP A 300 27.70 -15.07 -9.86
C ASP A 300 26.29 -15.69 -9.93
N GLU A 301 26.01 -16.65 -9.04
CA GLU A 301 24.69 -17.29 -9.00
C GLU A 301 23.58 -16.38 -8.50
N GLU A 302 23.90 -15.42 -7.64
CA GLU A 302 22.93 -14.59 -6.93
C GLU A 302 22.66 -13.28 -7.68
N GLY A 303 23.65 -12.73 -8.39
CA GLY A 303 23.50 -11.46 -9.07
C GLY A 303 24.67 -11.07 -9.95
N CYS A 304 24.55 -9.88 -10.53
CA CYS A 304 25.62 -9.24 -11.30
C CYS A 304 25.90 -7.87 -10.70
N SER A 305 27.17 -7.61 -10.39
CA SER A 305 27.56 -6.32 -9.79
C SER A 305 27.09 -5.15 -10.65
N GLY A 306 26.52 -4.14 -10.00
CA GLY A 306 26.04 -2.94 -10.66
C GLY A 306 24.81 -3.10 -11.57
N GLN A 307 24.31 -4.32 -11.82
CA GLN A 307 23.09 -4.52 -12.62
C GLN A 307 21.83 -4.13 -11.85
N TYR A 308 21.78 -4.47 -10.57
CA TYR A 308 20.69 -4.11 -9.70
C TYR A 308 21.20 -3.93 -8.28
N ASN A 309 20.69 -2.90 -7.61
CA ASN A 309 20.89 -2.70 -6.19
C ASN A 309 19.53 -2.45 -5.55
N LEU A 310 19.31 -2.99 -4.36
CA LEU A 310 18.09 -2.68 -3.62
C LEU A 310 18.14 -1.20 -3.18
N PRO A 311 17.18 -0.35 -3.57
CA PRO A 311 17.23 1.05 -3.20
C PRO A 311 16.97 1.25 -1.72
N LYS A 312 17.46 2.38 -1.19
CA LYS A 312 17.25 2.79 0.20
C LYS A 312 15.76 2.89 0.57
N TYR A 313 14.91 3.27 -0.38
CA TYR A 313 13.47 3.41 -0.22
C TYR A 313 12.75 2.81 -1.43
N SER A 314 11.56 2.24 -1.21
CA SER A 314 10.74 1.67 -2.30
C SER A 314 10.17 2.73 -3.24
N ASN A 315 10.05 3.99 -2.80
CA ASN A 315 9.65 5.10 -3.66
C ASN A 315 10.90 5.77 -4.23
N LEU A 316 10.98 5.82 -5.55
CA LEU A 316 11.99 6.60 -6.25
C LEU A 316 11.75 8.11 -5.99
N PRO A 317 12.81 8.92 -5.93
CA PRO A 317 12.70 10.34 -5.62
C PRO A 317 12.01 11.09 -6.75
N GLN A 318 11.42 12.24 -6.42
CA GLN A 318 10.81 13.08 -7.42
C GLN A 318 11.86 13.57 -8.43
N GLY A 319 11.59 13.37 -9.72
CA GLY A 319 12.52 13.75 -10.80
C GLY A 319 13.48 12.64 -11.22
N TRP A 320 13.38 11.44 -10.65
CA TRP A 320 14.04 10.25 -11.19
C TRP A 320 13.68 10.05 -12.68
N PRO A 321 14.62 9.62 -13.55
CA PRO A 321 16.00 9.19 -13.28
C PRO A 321 17.03 10.33 -13.24
N MET A 322 16.63 11.58 -13.45
CA MET A 322 17.57 12.72 -13.54
C MET A 322 18.16 13.09 -12.18
N PHE A 323 17.35 13.05 -11.13
CA PHE A 323 17.76 13.43 -9.78
C PHE A 323 17.69 12.25 -8.83
N GLY A 324 18.72 12.11 -7.99
CA GLY A 324 18.79 11.07 -6.96
C GLY A 324 18.08 11.47 -5.67
N TRP A 325 18.26 10.65 -4.62
CA TRP A 325 17.52 10.82 -3.36
C TRP A 325 17.95 12.06 -2.58
N ASP A 326 19.19 12.52 -2.78
CA ASP A 326 19.73 13.72 -2.14
C ASP A 326 19.60 14.95 -3.07
N GLY A 327 18.86 14.82 -4.17
CA GLY A 327 18.63 15.87 -5.17
C GLY A 327 19.81 16.10 -6.11
N GLU A 328 20.81 15.22 -6.08
CA GLU A 328 21.98 15.26 -6.94
C GLU A 328 21.61 14.97 -8.40
N ASP A 329 22.19 15.72 -9.33
CA ASP A 329 22.07 15.43 -10.76
C ASP A 329 22.85 14.15 -11.07
N ARG A 330 22.14 13.11 -11.52
CA ARG A 330 22.70 11.81 -11.89
C ARG A 330 23.35 11.82 -13.27
N HIS A 331 23.27 12.94 -13.99
CA HIS A 331 23.71 13.11 -15.37
C HIS A 331 23.17 12.00 -16.29
N TRP A 332 21.94 11.58 -16.03
CA TRP A 332 21.31 10.48 -16.73
C TRP A 332 21.08 10.83 -18.20
N SER A 333 21.42 9.90 -19.10
CA SER A 333 21.46 10.12 -20.55
C SER A 333 20.59 9.15 -21.35
N GLY A 334 19.69 8.41 -20.69
CA GLY A 334 18.80 7.48 -21.36
C GLY A 334 17.65 8.17 -22.12
N GLU A 335 16.81 7.35 -22.75
CA GLU A 335 15.72 7.81 -23.59
C GLU A 335 14.56 8.37 -22.75
N LEU A 336 14.25 9.67 -22.83
CA LEU A 336 13.03 10.21 -22.21
C LEU A 336 11.82 10.06 -23.14
N PRO A 337 10.60 9.76 -22.61
CA PRO A 337 9.40 9.66 -23.43
C PRO A 337 9.26 10.91 -24.32
N PRO A 338 8.89 10.75 -25.61
CA PRO A 338 8.64 11.89 -26.48
C PRO A 338 7.57 12.79 -25.82
N ASN A 339 8.00 13.95 -25.34
CA ASN A 339 7.25 14.72 -24.37
C ASN A 339 5.97 15.35 -24.98
N PRO A 340 4.79 15.26 -24.33
CA PRO A 340 3.61 16.03 -24.73
C PRO A 340 3.78 17.55 -24.58
N ARG A 341 4.77 18.05 -23.81
CA ARG A 341 5.04 19.48 -23.58
C ARG A 341 6.52 19.77 -23.26
N LEU A 342 7.41 19.59 -24.22
CA LEU A 342 8.67 20.36 -24.29
C LEU A 342 8.52 21.50 -25.31
N ARG A 343 7.73 22.52 -24.95
CA ARG A 343 8.02 23.86 -25.48
C ARG A 343 9.21 24.37 -24.69
N ARG A 344 10.34 24.59 -25.37
CA ARG A 344 11.43 25.45 -24.85
C ARG A 344 10.79 26.69 -24.22
N PRO A 345 11.26 27.19 -23.06
CA PRO A 345 10.86 28.51 -22.61
C PRO A 345 11.35 29.51 -23.66
N THR A 346 10.47 29.91 -24.57
CA THR A 346 10.73 31.05 -25.44
C THR A 346 10.92 32.23 -24.52
N LYS A 347 12.10 32.87 -24.60
CA LYS A 347 12.41 34.16 -23.98
C LYS A 347 11.17 35.05 -24.07
N ALA A 348 10.73 35.57 -22.93
CA ALA A 348 9.65 36.55 -22.87
C ALA A 348 9.93 37.69 -23.87
N PRO A 349 8.98 38.05 -24.75
CA PRO A 349 9.18 39.18 -25.62
C PRO A 349 9.17 40.45 -24.77
N THR A 350 10.28 41.16 -24.85
CA THR A 350 10.50 42.50 -24.33
C THR A 350 9.46 43.42 -24.96
N GLN A 351 8.42 43.82 -24.22
CA GLN A 351 7.56 44.91 -24.64
C GLN A 351 8.14 46.22 -24.13
N THR A 352 8.86 46.90 -25.01
CA THR A 352 9.12 48.33 -24.88
C THR A 352 8.79 48.98 -26.23
N ARG A 353 7.91 49.99 -26.17
CA ARG A 353 7.51 50.95 -27.21
C ARG A 353 6.51 50.49 -28.27
N ALA A 354 5.24 50.80 -27.99
CA ALA A 354 4.47 51.69 -28.87
C ALA A 354 3.58 52.59 -28.00
N PHE A 355 4.02 53.83 -27.88
CA PHE A 355 3.28 54.96 -27.34
C PHE A 355 2.49 55.60 -28.50
N GLN A 356 1.39 56.32 -28.17
CA GLN A 356 0.48 57.08 -29.05
C GLN A 356 -0.67 56.24 -29.65
N ALA A 357 -1.95 56.57 -29.51
CA ALA A 357 -2.60 57.79 -29.02
C ALA A 357 -4.05 57.48 -28.62
N ARG A 358 -4.49 58.03 -27.47
CA ARG A 358 -5.81 58.68 -27.32
C ARG A 358 -5.84 59.39 -25.98
N LEU A 359 -5.38 60.64 -25.99
CA LEU A 359 -5.83 61.65 -25.04
C LEU A 359 -7.32 61.92 -25.29
N SER A 360 -8.11 62.02 -24.23
CA SER A 360 -8.76 63.28 -23.86
C SER A 360 -9.41 63.21 -22.48
N PHE A 361 -8.95 64.12 -21.60
CA PHE A 361 -9.69 64.86 -20.57
C PHE A 361 -10.47 64.05 -19.51
N ASN A 362 -10.27 64.25 -18.21
CA ASN A 362 -10.44 65.53 -17.56
C ASN A 362 -9.79 65.59 -16.16
N LEU A 363 -9.41 66.81 -15.78
CA LEU A 363 -8.78 67.24 -14.53
C LEU A 363 -9.75 67.15 -13.34
N ASN A 364 -9.25 66.91 -12.11
CA ASN A 364 -9.14 67.99 -11.12
C ASN A 364 -8.37 67.60 -9.83
N GLU A 365 -7.83 68.65 -9.21
CA GLU A 365 -6.83 68.74 -8.14
C GLU A 365 -7.27 68.48 -6.68
N HIS A 366 -6.23 68.29 -5.83
CA HIS A 366 -6.04 68.75 -4.43
C HIS A 366 -7.06 68.32 -3.35
N ARG A 367 -6.69 67.80 -2.16
CA ARG A 367 -5.84 68.40 -1.11
C ARG A 367 -5.65 67.42 0.07
N VAL A 368 -4.68 67.75 0.91
CA VAL A 368 -4.08 67.07 2.08
C VAL A 368 -4.95 67.08 3.35
N ALA A 369 -4.93 66.03 4.20
CA ALA A 369 -4.61 66.10 5.66
C ALA A 369 -4.81 64.79 6.48
N VAL A 370 -3.68 64.27 7.01
CA VAL A 370 -3.35 63.90 8.41
C VAL A 370 -4.05 62.74 9.19
N ARG A 371 -3.19 61.82 9.68
CA ARG A 371 -3.30 60.84 10.82
C ARG A 371 -4.25 59.65 10.62
N ARG A 372 -3.95 58.42 11.03
CA ARG A 372 -3.11 57.87 12.11
C ARG A 372 -2.84 56.39 11.79
N GLU A 373 -1.65 55.89 12.15
CA GLU A 373 -1.29 54.47 12.14
C GLU A 373 -2.12 53.66 13.15
N ALA A 374 -2.57 52.46 12.77
CA ALA A 374 -2.43 51.20 13.54
C ALA A 374 -3.14 50.02 12.83
N HIS A 375 -2.34 48.99 12.52
CA HIS A 375 -2.62 47.55 12.29
C HIS A 375 -3.92 47.05 11.63
N PRO A 376 -3.84 46.32 10.49
CA PRO A 376 -4.92 45.47 10.01
C PRO A 376 -4.78 44.02 10.50
N ASP A 377 -5.92 43.49 10.96
CA ASP A 377 -6.27 42.08 11.04
C ASP A 377 -5.93 41.35 9.74
N ASN A 378 -5.06 40.37 9.83
CA ASN A 378 -4.68 39.52 8.72
C ASN A 378 -5.52 38.24 8.76
N ASN A 379 -6.72 38.27 8.19
CA ASN A 379 -7.48 37.05 7.90
C ASN A 379 -8.27 37.15 6.59
N LYS A 380 -7.55 37.07 5.47
CA LYS A 380 -8.07 36.53 4.22
C LYS A 380 -7.10 35.47 3.73
N MET A 381 -7.27 34.24 4.23
CA MET A 381 -6.78 33.05 3.55
C MET A 381 -7.49 32.94 2.21
N ASP A 382 -6.68 32.98 1.14
CA ASP A 382 -7.08 32.64 -0.22
C ASP A 382 -7.61 31.19 -0.23
N ARG A 383 -8.91 31.05 -0.47
CA ARG A 383 -9.65 29.77 -0.49
C ARG A 383 -9.59 29.17 -1.89
N SER A 384 -8.42 28.66 -2.28
CA SER A 384 -8.24 27.98 -3.57
C SER A 384 -7.49 26.64 -3.49
N GLN A 385 -7.53 25.94 -2.35
CA GLN A 385 -7.16 24.52 -2.26
C GLN A 385 -8.21 23.70 -1.47
N PRO A 386 -8.61 22.51 -1.94
CA PRO A 386 -9.55 21.66 -1.21
C PRO A 386 -8.90 21.13 0.07
N ALA A 387 -9.61 21.18 1.20
CA ALA A 387 -9.10 20.77 2.51
C ALA A 387 -8.55 19.32 2.56
N SER A 388 -8.88 18.46 1.59
CA SER A 388 -8.38 17.10 1.46
C SER A 388 -6.92 17.01 1.01
N SER A 389 -6.42 17.95 0.17
CA SER A 389 -5.04 17.90 -0.32
C SER A 389 -4.03 18.15 0.80
N ASN A 390 -4.35 19.09 1.69
CA ASN A 390 -3.52 19.42 2.86
C ASN A 390 -3.49 18.27 3.89
N LEU A 391 -4.59 17.53 4.06
CA LEU A 391 -4.62 16.37 4.98
C LEU A 391 -3.77 15.21 4.49
N MET A 392 -3.84 14.89 3.19
CA MET A 392 -3.05 13.81 2.60
C MET A 392 -1.56 14.15 2.57
N GLU A 393 -1.23 15.41 2.28
CA GLU A 393 0.14 15.92 2.35
C GLU A 393 0.70 15.86 3.78
N THR A 394 -0.09 16.28 4.78
CA THR A 394 0.29 16.17 6.19
C THR A 394 0.45 14.71 6.63
N HIS A 395 -0.44 13.81 6.18
CA HIS A 395 -0.34 12.38 6.46
C HIS A 395 0.96 11.77 5.91
N ASN A 396 1.24 12.00 4.62
CA ASN A 396 2.43 11.49 3.96
C ASN A 396 3.72 12.02 4.61
N ARG A 397 3.72 13.31 4.98
CA ARG A 397 4.86 13.92 5.69
C ARG A 397 5.11 13.28 7.05
N LEU A 398 4.05 13.00 7.82
CA LEU A 398 4.16 12.39 9.15
C LEU A 398 4.61 10.93 9.08
N VAL A 399 4.07 10.15 8.13
CA VAL A 399 4.51 8.77 7.89
C VAL A 399 5.98 8.75 7.47
N ALA A 400 6.40 9.65 6.58
CA ALA A 400 7.79 9.78 6.19
C ALA A 400 8.71 10.14 7.36
N ALA A 401 8.30 11.07 8.23
CA ALA A 401 9.06 11.46 9.42
C ALA A 401 9.22 10.29 10.43
N ILE A 402 8.14 9.54 10.68
CA ILE A 402 8.16 8.35 11.54
C ILE A 402 9.16 7.30 11.01
N LEU A 403 9.07 6.96 9.73
CA LEU A 403 9.96 5.98 9.11
C LEU A 403 11.42 6.45 9.10
N THR A 404 11.64 7.76 8.92
CA THR A 404 12.98 8.35 8.94
C THR A 404 13.61 8.27 10.32
N HIS A 405 12.89 8.73 11.37
CA HIS A 405 13.39 8.69 12.74
C HIS A 405 13.64 7.26 13.21
N TYR A 406 12.73 6.33 12.90
CA TYR A 406 12.90 4.92 13.25
C TYR A 406 14.14 4.31 12.58
N ARG A 407 14.33 4.57 11.29
CA ARG A 407 15.50 4.09 10.54
C ARG A 407 16.80 4.65 11.10
N THR A 408 16.88 5.96 11.36
CA THR A 408 18.08 6.59 11.91
C THR A 408 18.40 6.03 13.30
N LEU A 409 17.37 5.76 14.12
CA LEU A 409 17.54 5.16 15.44
C LEU A 409 18.11 3.73 15.36
N MET A 410 17.65 2.92 14.40
CA MET A 410 18.23 1.58 14.15
C MET A 410 19.67 1.65 13.63
N MET A 411 19.99 2.61 12.76
CA MET A 411 21.35 2.84 12.29
C MET A 411 22.30 3.28 13.43
N LEU A 412 21.84 4.14 14.32
CA LEU A 412 22.66 4.59 15.46
C LEU A 412 22.85 3.47 16.50
N ALA A 413 21.83 2.62 16.70
CA ALA A 413 21.92 1.46 17.58
C ALA A 413 22.87 0.37 17.05
N THR A 414 22.88 0.14 15.73
CA THR A 414 23.79 -0.82 15.09
C THR A 414 25.25 -0.35 15.14
N VAL A 415 25.52 0.93 14.89
CA VAL A 415 26.87 1.52 15.05
C VAL A 415 27.39 1.39 16.48
N GLN A 416 26.53 1.51 17.49
CA GLN A 416 26.93 1.30 18.88
C GLN A 416 27.16 -0.18 19.22
N ALA A 417 26.39 -1.11 18.64
CA ALA A 417 26.59 -2.55 18.82
C ALA A 417 27.89 -3.06 18.16
N GLU A 418 28.27 -2.50 17.02
CA GLU A 418 29.55 -2.78 16.34
C GLU A 418 30.74 -2.21 17.12
N ALA A 419 30.63 -1.00 17.67
CA ALA A 419 31.69 -0.38 18.48
C ALA A 419 31.91 -1.07 19.84
N SER A 420 30.90 -1.76 20.38
CA SER A 420 30.98 -2.47 21.67
C SER A 420 31.40 -3.94 21.53
N SER A 421 31.35 -4.51 20.33
CA SER A 421 31.79 -5.89 20.03
C SER A 421 33.27 -5.98 19.63
N SER A 422 33.92 -4.88 19.26
CA SER A 422 35.37 -4.83 19.02
C SER A 422 36.17 -4.80 20.33
N SER A 423 36.49 -5.98 20.87
CA SER A 423 37.52 -6.12 21.92
C SER A 423 38.93 -5.93 21.34
N PRO A 424 39.88 -5.34 22.09
CA PRO A 424 41.25 -5.15 21.63
C PRO A 424 42.05 -6.45 21.79
N SER A 425 41.96 -7.35 20.80
CA SER A 425 42.88 -8.49 20.71
C SER A 425 43.44 -8.62 19.29
N SER A 426 44.75 -8.80 19.24
CA SER A 426 45.63 -8.94 18.07
C SER A 426 45.74 -7.71 17.15
N SER A 427 46.80 -6.94 17.41
CA SER A 427 47.53 -6.19 16.39
C SER A 427 47.88 -7.10 15.22
N ASP A 428 47.36 -6.81 14.01
CA ASP A 428 48.06 -6.96 12.71
C ASP A 428 47.08 -6.89 11.51
N HIS A 429 46.18 -5.90 11.47
CA HIS A 429 45.48 -5.53 10.22
C HIS A 429 45.37 -4.00 10.07
N PRO A 430 45.97 -3.39 9.03
CA PRO A 430 45.83 -1.98 8.75
C PRO A 430 44.49 -1.74 8.04
N GLY A 431 43.43 -1.48 8.81
CA GLY A 431 42.11 -1.17 8.23
C GLY A 431 40.91 -1.02 9.17
N ALA A 432 41.04 -1.26 10.48
CA ALA A 432 39.91 -1.09 11.40
C ALA A 432 39.69 0.41 11.75
N PRO A 433 38.47 0.97 11.59
CA PRO A 433 38.18 2.33 12.02
C PRO A 433 38.22 2.43 13.55
N ASN A 434 39.11 3.26 14.07
CA ASN A 434 39.15 3.65 15.48
C ASN A 434 37.87 4.41 15.83
N THR A 435 36.92 3.76 16.50
CA THR A 435 35.74 4.42 17.08
C THR A 435 36.15 5.19 18.33
N THR A 436 36.08 6.52 18.27
CA THR A 436 36.49 7.39 19.38
C THR A 436 35.38 7.50 20.44
N PRO A 437 35.70 7.67 21.74
CA PRO A 437 34.70 7.86 22.80
C PRO A 437 33.73 9.02 22.54
N GLU A 438 34.19 10.05 21.83
CA GLU A 438 33.38 11.19 21.39
C GLU A 438 32.29 10.78 20.40
N ALA A 439 32.57 9.83 19.50
CA ALA A 439 31.59 9.32 18.54
C ALA A 439 30.46 8.54 19.22
N ILE A 440 30.77 7.80 20.29
CA ILE A 440 29.77 7.06 21.09
C ILE A 440 28.85 8.03 21.84
N ALA A 441 29.41 9.11 22.41
CA ALA A 441 28.64 10.16 23.08
C ALA A 441 27.72 10.93 22.11
N VAL A 442 28.21 11.24 20.90
CA VAL A 442 27.41 11.88 19.84
C VAL A 442 26.29 10.95 19.37
N ALA A 443 26.56 9.65 19.21
CA ALA A 443 25.53 8.67 18.86
C ALA A 443 24.43 8.56 19.93
N GLY A 444 24.79 8.63 21.22
CA GLY A 444 23.82 8.65 22.33
C GLY A 444 22.89 9.86 22.30
N ILE A 445 23.43 11.05 22.01
CA ILE A 445 22.64 12.29 21.87
C ILE A 445 21.75 12.21 20.62
N ALA A 446 22.29 11.71 19.50
CA ALA A 446 21.55 11.54 18.26
C ALA A 446 20.38 10.56 18.42
N MET A 447 20.57 9.41 19.08
CA MET A 447 19.48 8.46 19.33
C MET A 447 18.34 9.08 20.13
N LYS A 448 18.66 9.89 21.15
CA LYS A 448 17.65 10.59 21.94
C LYS A 448 16.88 11.61 21.11
N MET A 449 17.56 12.37 20.26
CA MET A 449 16.93 13.31 19.34
C MET A 449 16.01 12.62 18.33
N GLU A 450 16.44 11.49 17.77
CA GLU A 450 15.64 10.70 16.85
C GLU A 450 14.42 10.07 17.55
N PHE A 451 14.58 9.61 18.80
CA PHE A 451 13.47 9.09 19.59
C PHE A 451 12.42 10.17 19.89
N ASP A 452 12.86 11.36 20.29
CA ASP A 452 11.97 12.50 20.55
C ASP A 452 11.25 12.96 19.27
N GLY A 453 11.95 12.93 18.12
CA GLY A 453 11.37 13.20 16.80
C GLY A 453 10.33 12.17 16.36
N LEU A 454 10.61 10.88 16.58
CA LEU A 454 9.67 9.78 16.37
C LEU A 454 8.41 9.95 17.21
N TYR A 455 8.57 10.19 18.51
CA TYR A 455 7.47 10.39 19.45
C TYR A 455 6.59 11.60 19.05
N SER A 456 7.22 12.72 18.66
CA SER A 456 6.49 13.91 18.19
C SER A 456 5.70 13.63 16.92
N SER A 457 6.30 12.93 15.96
CA SER A 457 5.65 12.59 14.68
C SER A 457 4.45 11.67 14.87
N VAL A 458 4.53 10.69 15.77
CA VAL A 458 3.39 9.82 16.15
C VAL A 458 2.27 10.63 16.81
N LYS A 459 2.61 11.57 17.70
CA LYS A 459 1.62 12.46 18.35
C LYS A 459 0.90 13.35 17.34
N GLU A 460 1.62 13.88 16.35
CA GLU A 460 1.04 14.66 15.27
C GLU A 460 0.15 13.81 14.35
N LEU A 461 0.51 12.55 14.10
CA LEU A 461 -0.31 11.62 13.32
C LEU A 461 -1.64 11.30 14.04
N LEU A 462 -1.59 11.10 15.36
CA LEU A 462 -2.79 10.94 16.18
C LEU A 462 -3.67 12.20 16.13
N THR A 463 -3.06 13.39 16.15
CA THR A 463 -3.76 14.67 16.03
C THR A 463 -4.41 14.81 14.66
N LEU A 464 -3.74 14.41 13.58
CA LEU A 464 -4.30 14.37 12.23
C LEU A 464 -5.49 13.40 12.14
N SER A 465 -5.38 12.21 12.75
CA SER A 465 -6.47 11.23 12.77
C SER A 465 -7.73 11.79 13.46
N ARG A 466 -7.55 12.55 14.55
CA ARG A 466 -8.62 13.25 15.24
C ARG A 466 -9.25 14.32 14.35
N ARG A 467 -8.44 15.13 13.66
CA ARG A 467 -8.91 16.17 12.74
C ARG A 467 -9.68 15.61 11.54
N ILE A 468 -9.23 14.48 10.99
CA ILE A 468 -9.94 13.75 9.92
C ILE A 468 -11.30 13.27 10.43
N LYS A 469 -11.35 12.65 11.61
CA LYS A 469 -12.61 12.22 12.24
C LYS A 469 -13.54 13.41 12.50
N GLU A 470 -13.03 14.54 12.98
CA GLU A 470 -13.80 15.77 13.17
C GLU A 470 -14.34 16.32 11.82
N LEU A 471 -13.54 16.29 10.75
CA LEU A 471 -13.98 16.73 9.41
C LEU A 471 -14.99 15.78 8.78
N TRP A 472 -14.93 14.49 9.09
CA TRP A 472 -15.91 13.50 8.66
C TRP A 472 -17.23 13.61 9.43
N VAL A 473 -17.18 13.87 10.74
CA VAL A 473 -18.36 13.92 11.61
C VAL A 473 -19.04 15.30 11.55
N PHE A 474 -18.26 16.38 11.54
CA PHE A 474 -18.76 17.76 11.63
C PHE A 474 -18.44 18.64 10.40
N GLY A 475 -17.48 18.25 9.56
CA GLY A 475 -16.93 19.08 8.47
C GLY A 475 -17.45 18.78 7.05
N ALA A 476 -16.74 19.32 6.04
CA ALA A 476 -17.16 19.33 4.63
C ALA A 476 -17.12 17.96 3.93
N LEU A 477 -16.42 16.97 4.50
CA LEU A 477 -16.27 15.63 3.91
C LEU A 477 -17.54 14.76 4.08
N GLY A 478 -18.42 15.10 5.03
CA GLY A 478 -19.66 14.37 5.30
C GLY A 478 -20.93 14.97 4.65
N GLN A 479 -20.80 15.96 3.75
CA GLN A 479 -21.96 16.69 3.21
C GLN A 479 -22.91 15.84 2.35
N GLN A 480 -22.47 14.68 1.85
CA GLN A 480 -23.26 13.80 0.98
C GLN A 480 -23.99 12.67 1.74
N ASP A 481 -23.87 12.57 3.07
CA ASP A 481 -24.52 11.52 3.86
C ASP A 481 -25.92 11.94 4.37
N PRO A 482 -27.02 11.32 3.91
CA PRO A 482 -28.37 11.63 4.37
C PRO A 482 -28.62 11.29 5.86
N LYS A 483 -27.82 10.43 6.49
CA LYS A 483 -27.93 10.06 7.92
C LYS A 483 -27.10 10.94 8.87
N ARG A 484 -26.53 12.03 8.35
CA ARG A 484 -25.64 12.94 9.08
C ARG A 484 -26.24 13.51 10.36
N ALA A 485 -27.46 14.04 10.28
CA ALA A 485 -28.12 14.69 11.42
C ALA A 485 -28.36 13.70 12.57
N GLU A 486 -28.74 12.47 12.23
CA GLU A 486 -28.99 11.39 13.20
C GLU A 486 -27.69 10.93 13.87
N ARG A 487 -26.60 10.75 13.10
CA ARG A 487 -25.29 10.37 13.66
C ARG A 487 -24.69 11.48 14.53
N GLY A 488 -24.79 12.73 14.11
CA GLY A 488 -24.35 13.88 14.90
C GLY A 488 -25.11 13.97 16.23
N ALA A 489 -26.43 13.84 16.20
CA ALA A 489 -27.26 13.83 17.40
C ALA A 489 -26.95 12.65 18.33
N ARG A 490 -26.67 11.47 17.77
CA ARG A 490 -26.29 10.27 18.53
C ARG A 490 -24.93 10.42 19.20
N VAL A 491 -23.93 10.95 18.48
CA VAL A 491 -22.60 11.22 19.03
C VAL A 491 -22.69 12.26 20.15
N GLU A 492 -23.46 13.33 19.97
CA GLU A 492 -23.66 14.34 21.02
C GLU A 492 -24.33 13.75 22.27
N ALA A 493 -25.33 12.88 22.08
CA ALA A 493 -25.99 12.18 23.19
C ALA A 493 -25.04 11.22 23.92
N ASP A 494 -24.22 10.46 23.18
CA ASP A 494 -23.24 9.53 23.73
C ASP A 494 -22.13 10.28 24.50
N VAL A 495 -21.64 11.40 23.95
CA VAL A 495 -20.65 12.26 24.62
C VAL A 495 -21.21 12.82 25.93
N LYS A 496 -22.47 13.28 25.93
CA LYS A 496 -23.13 13.78 27.15
C LYS A 496 -23.29 12.68 28.21
N ALA A 497 -23.62 11.45 27.80
CA ALA A 497 -23.74 10.32 28.69
C ALA A 497 -22.39 9.91 29.31
N VAL A 498 -21.33 9.86 28.51
CA VAL A 498 -19.97 9.54 28.97
C VAL A 498 -19.44 10.63 29.90
N ALA A 499 -19.64 11.91 29.56
CA ALA A 499 -19.24 13.03 30.42
C ALA A 499 -19.94 12.99 31.79
N ALA A 500 -21.24 12.68 31.82
CA ALA A 500 -21.99 12.52 33.07
C ALA A 500 -21.48 11.32 33.89
N ALA A 501 -21.15 10.20 33.24
CA ALA A 501 -20.60 9.03 33.93
C ALA A 501 -19.21 9.32 34.53
N LEU A 502 -18.33 9.99 33.78
CA LEU A 502 -17.01 10.41 34.26
C LEU A 502 -17.12 11.37 35.46
N ALA A 503 -17.96 12.41 35.34
CA ALA A 503 -18.21 13.34 36.44
C ALA A 503 -18.73 12.63 37.69
N GLY A 504 -19.66 11.68 37.53
CA GLY A 504 -20.19 10.89 38.65
C GLY A 504 -19.17 9.92 39.27
N MET A 505 -18.20 9.42 38.50
CA MET A 505 -17.08 8.62 39.04
C MET A 505 -16.10 9.49 39.82
N GLU A 506 -15.78 10.67 39.30
CA GLU A 506 -14.91 11.64 39.94
C GLU A 506 -15.51 12.16 41.25
N GLU A 507 -16.80 12.53 41.24
CA GLU A 507 -17.53 12.94 42.43
C GLU A 507 -17.52 11.85 43.52
N ARG A 508 -17.80 10.59 43.17
CA ARG A 508 -17.73 9.48 44.13
C ARG A 508 -16.32 9.29 44.69
N ARG A 509 -15.31 9.25 43.82
CA ARG A 509 -13.92 9.02 44.23
C ARG A 509 -13.40 10.14 45.11
N MET A 510 -13.66 11.38 44.74
CA MET A 510 -13.21 12.56 45.48
C MET A 510 -14.01 12.76 46.77
N GLY A 511 -15.32 12.46 46.75
CA GLY A 511 -16.16 12.42 47.94
C GLY A 511 -15.67 11.39 48.96
N GLU A 512 -15.37 10.17 48.53
CA GLU A 512 -14.78 9.13 49.40
C GLU A 512 -13.41 9.54 49.96
N MET A 513 -12.57 10.17 49.13
CA MET A 513 -11.25 10.64 49.56
C MET A 513 -11.37 11.77 50.60
N ALA A 514 -12.26 12.74 50.36
CA ALA A 514 -12.52 13.82 51.30
C ALA A 514 -13.06 13.27 52.62
N ALA A 515 -14.04 12.37 52.57
CA ALA A 515 -14.63 11.75 53.77
C ALA A 515 -13.60 10.97 54.60
N ARG A 516 -12.68 10.24 53.95
CA ARG A 516 -11.58 9.52 54.63
C ARG A 516 -10.64 10.44 55.40
N HIS A 517 -10.54 11.70 55.01
CA HIS A 517 -9.71 12.72 55.65
C HIS A 517 -10.51 13.78 56.41
N GLY A 518 -11.80 13.51 56.71
CA GLY A 518 -12.67 14.39 57.49
C GLY A 518 -13.17 15.65 56.77
N GLY A 519 -13.03 15.70 55.43
CA GLY A 519 -13.48 16.79 54.59
C GLY A 519 -14.75 16.46 53.80
N LYS A 520 -15.35 17.50 53.19
CA LYS A 520 -16.46 17.38 52.24
C LYS A 520 -15.99 17.83 50.86
N TRP A 521 -16.24 17.03 49.83
CA TRP A 521 -15.94 17.40 48.45
C TRP A 521 -17.13 18.14 47.84
N GLU A 522 -16.85 19.25 47.15
CA GLU A 522 -17.83 19.97 46.33
C GLU A 522 -17.18 20.32 44.98
N PRO A 523 -17.92 20.23 43.87
CA PRO A 523 -17.39 20.58 42.56
C PRO A 523 -17.12 22.09 42.47
N LEU A 524 -15.91 22.45 42.00
CA LEU A 524 -15.51 23.82 41.75
C LEU A 524 -16.41 24.46 40.67
N ARG A 525 -17.09 25.55 41.00
CA ARG A 525 -17.85 26.30 39.98
C ARG A 525 -16.88 27.08 39.12
N ARG A 526 -17.29 27.37 37.88
CA ARG A 526 -16.49 28.12 36.91
C ARG A 526 -16.01 29.48 37.43
N GLU A 527 -16.80 30.08 38.31
CA GLU A 527 -16.54 31.34 39.02
C GLU A 527 -15.38 31.21 40.01
N ASP A 528 -15.33 30.08 40.74
CA ASP A 528 -14.30 29.78 41.74
C ASP A 528 -12.94 29.50 41.06
N VAL A 529 -12.95 28.88 39.87
CA VAL A 529 -11.75 28.64 39.05
C VAL A 529 -11.13 29.94 38.54
N LEU A 530 -11.96 30.89 38.08
CA LEU A 530 -11.51 32.20 37.63
C LEU A 530 -10.95 33.04 38.78
N ALA A 531 -11.55 32.95 39.98
CA ALA A 531 -11.05 33.59 41.19
C ALA A 531 -9.69 33.04 41.64
N LEU A 532 -9.50 31.71 41.58
CA LEU A 532 -8.23 31.05 41.90
C LEU A 532 -7.11 31.39 40.92
N GLN A 533 -7.41 31.51 39.62
CA GLN A 533 -6.44 31.94 38.61
C GLN A 533 -6.01 33.40 38.79
N ALA A 534 -6.93 34.28 39.19
CA ALA A 534 -6.63 35.67 39.52
C ALA A 534 -5.76 35.83 40.79
N LEU A 535 -5.89 34.91 41.76
CA LEU A 535 -5.05 34.84 42.95
C LEU A 535 -3.65 34.30 42.65
N ALA A 536 -3.53 33.27 41.81
CA ALA A 536 -2.24 32.71 41.39
C ALA A 536 -1.40 33.71 40.59
N GLY A 537 -2.02 34.57 39.78
CA GLY A 537 -1.34 35.64 39.04
C GLY A 537 -0.80 36.79 39.92
N LYS A 538 -1.17 36.87 41.20
CA LYS A 538 -0.66 37.89 42.14
C LYS A 538 0.52 37.45 42.99
N GLN A 539 0.88 36.16 43.01
CA GLN A 539 2.06 35.66 43.73
C GLN A 539 3.36 35.77 42.91
N GLN A 540 3.29 36.30 41.69
CA GLN A 540 4.43 36.46 40.78
C GLN A 540 4.83 37.94 40.56
N GLN A 541 4.49 38.82 41.52
CA GLN A 541 5.02 40.18 41.61
C GLN A 541 5.82 40.38 42.89
#